data_AF-A0A936DKN6-F1
#
_entry.id   AF-A0A936DKN6-F1
#
_cell.length_a   1.000
_cell.length_b   1.000
_cell.length_c   1.000
_cell.angle_alpha   90.00
_cell.angle_beta   90.00
_cell.angle_gamma   90.00
#
_symmetry.space_group_name_H-M   'P 1'
#
loop_
_entity.id
_entity.type
_entity.pdbx_description
1 polymer ?
#
loop_
_entity_poly.entity_id
_entity_poly.type
_entity_poly.pdbx_seq_one_letter_code
_entity_poly.pdbx_strand_id
1 'polypeptide(L)'
;MAGDKKPGLLKEISAALGEMFSSNKIDDAERLTLEVLFGALGALARADSIVTSHEAELVNQLMDELQLPIAGRRVAKEAFDRGRQNQLDMKFEISRFLAAYPVGTPEVGKLYDALLRLAAADGRIRPREVEFLEQVTVSLGFTADTLKARLKIIAPST
;
A
#
# COMPACT_ATOMS: atom_id res chain seq x y z
N MET A 1 0.22 -24.95 10.61
CA MET A 1 1.50 -24.34 10.20
C MET A 1 1.17 -23.07 9.41
N ALA A 2 1.38 -21.89 10.00
CA ALA A 2 0.93 -20.60 9.43
C ALA A 2 2.08 -19.57 9.41
N GLY A 3 3.28 -20.02 9.02
CA GLY A 3 4.51 -19.22 9.07
C GLY A 3 5.06 -18.73 7.72
N ASP A 4 4.66 -19.31 6.59
CA ASP A 4 5.39 -19.13 5.32
C ASP A 4 4.73 -18.22 4.27
N LYS A 5 3.53 -17.66 4.52
CA LYS A 5 2.82 -16.89 3.48
C LYS A 5 3.31 -15.45 3.32
N LYS A 6 3.75 -14.79 4.39
CA LYS A 6 4.14 -13.36 4.38
C LYS A 6 5.44 -13.06 3.63
N PRO A 7 6.51 -13.87 3.74
CA PRO A 7 7.76 -13.62 3.02
C PRO A 7 7.60 -13.69 1.50
N GLY A 8 6.75 -14.59 0.99
CA GLY A 8 6.44 -14.68 -0.44
C GLY A 8 5.63 -13.48 -0.95
N LEU A 9 4.63 -13.06 -0.18
CA LEU A 9 3.79 -11.91 -0.53
C LEU A 9 4.59 -10.62 -0.66
N LEU A 10 5.46 -10.31 0.32
CA LEU A 10 6.25 -9.09 0.29
C LEU A 10 7.25 -9.07 -0.87
N LYS A 11 7.81 -10.24 -1.23
CA LYS A 11 8.68 -10.39 -2.40
C LYS A 11 7.96 -10.18 -3.72
N GLU A 12 6.72 -10.66 -3.85
CA GLU A 12 5.91 -10.40 -5.04
C GLU A 12 5.57 -8.91 -5.18
N ILE A 13 5.25 -8.26 -4.06
CA ILE A 13 4.97 -6.82 -4.03
C ILE A 13 6.22 -6.01 -4.34
N SER A 14 7.36 -6.36 -3.74
CA SER A 14 8.62 -5.67 -4.02
C SER A 14 9.12 -5.92 -5.43
N ALA A 15 8.86 -7.08 -6.03
CA ALA A 15 9.14 -7.29 -7.46
C ALA A 15 8.27 -6.40 -8.35
N ALA A 16 6.97 -6.28 -8.05
CA ALA A 16 6.05 -5.45 -8.84
C ALA A 16 6.34 -3.94 -8.71
N LEU A 17 6.66 -3.49 -7.49
CA LEU A 17 6.93 -2.08 -7.18
C LEU A 17 8.41 -1.70 -7.35
N GLY A 18 9.33 -2.64 -7.30
CA GLY A 18 10.78 -2.38 -7.33
C GLY A 18 11.22 -1.71 -8.62
N GLU A 19 10.52 -1.97 -9.74
CA GLU A 19 10.73 -1.24 -11.00
C GLU A 19 10.41 0.26 -10.90
N MET A 20 9.60 0.66 -9.91
CA MET A 20 9.27 2.06 -9.64
C MET A 20 10.32 2.75 -8.76
N PHE A 21 11.27 2.02 -8.18
CA PHE A 21 12.28 2.55 -7.25
C PHE A 21 13.70 2.30 -7.77
N SER A 22 14.40 3.37 -8.09
CA SER A 22 15.77 3.37 -8.58
C SER A 22 16.80 3.27 -7.44
N SER A 23 17.91 2.60 -7.73
CA SER A 23 18.93 2.32 -6.72
C SER A 23 19.99 3.43 -6.68
N ASN A 24 19.79 4.44 -5.84
CA ASN A 24 20.81 5.20 -5.06
C ASN A 24 20.26 6.51 -4.50
N LYS A 25 19.18 7.03 -5.08
CA LYS A 25 18.51 8.27 -4.67
C LYS A 25 17.00 8.06 -4.81
N ILE A 26 16.25 8.99 -4.22
CA ILE A 26 14.80 9.02 -4.35
C ILE A 26 14.44 10.29 -5.08
N ASP A 27 13.86 10.14 -6.26
CA ASP A 27 13.27 11.24 -7.02
C ASP A 27 11.88 11.62 -6.48
N ASP A 28 11.27 12.65 -7.08
CA ASP A 28 9.98 13.16 -6.59
C ASP A 28 8.83 12.16 -6.82
N ALA A 29 8.89 11.33 -7.86
CA ALA A 29 7.84 10.39 -8.20
C ALA A 29 7.93 9.12 -7.32
N GLU A 30 9.14 8.65 -7.04
CA GLU A 30 9.45 7.62 -6.06
C GLU A 30 9.03 8.06 -4.66
N ARG A 31 9.40 9.28 -4.27
CA ARG A 31 9.01 9.87 -2.98
C ARG A 31 7.50 9.88 -2.84
N LEU A 32 6.80 10.34 -3.86
CA LEU A 32 5.34 10.40 -3.87
C LEU A 32 4.71 9.01 -3.79
N THR A 33 5.27 8.04 -4.51
CA THR A 33 4.85 6.63 -4.43
C THR A 33 4.99 6.10 -3.00
N LEU A 34 6.11 6.39 -2.32
CA LEU A 34 6.29 6.03 -0.91
C LEU A 34 5.30 6.74 0.01
N GLU A 35 5.05 8.03 -0.22
CA GLU A 35 4.08 8.83 0.55
C GLU A 35 2.67 8.24 0.46
N VAL A 36 2.23 7.86 -0.74
CA VAL A 36 0.90 7.26 -0.97
C VAL A 36 0.84 5.83 -0.42
N LEU A 37 1.81 4.98 -0.76
CA LEU A 37 1.83 3.57 -0.36
C LEU A 37 1.85 3.42 1.17
N PHE A 38 2.83 4.04 1.83
CA PHE A 38 2.97 3.90 3.29
C PHE A 38 1.92 4.71 4.04
N GLY A 39 1.47 5.85 3.50
CA GLY A 39 0.34 6.59 4.04
C GLY A 39 -0.96 5.77 4.05
N ALA A 40 -1.22 5.03 2.96
CA ALA A 40 -2.37 4.14 2.87
C ALA A 40 -2.26 2.95 3.83
N LEU A 41 -1.07 2.37 4.01
CA LEU A 41 -0.85 1.34 5.04
C LEU A 41 -1.09 1.87 6.45
N GLY A 42 -0.67 3.10 6.75
CA GLY A 42 -0.96 3.73 8.04
C GLY A 42 -2.47 3.95 8.25
N ALA A 43 -3.19 4.38 7.21
CA ALA A 43 -4.62 4.57 7.27
C ALA A 43 -5.40 3.24 7.43
N LEU A 44 -4.96 2.17 6.75
CA LEU A 44 -5.47 0.81 6.90
C LEU A 44 -5.27 0.30 8.34
N ALA A 45 -4.04 0.40 8.86
CA ALA A 45 -3.70 0.06 10.24
C ALA A 45 -4.62 0.76 11.26
N ARG A 46 -4.89 2.05 11.04
CA ARG A 46 -5.81 2.81 11.89
C ARG A 46 -7.25 2.33 11.80
N ALA A 47 -7.76 2.05 10.59
CA ALA A 47 -9.16 1.71 10.35
C ALA A 47 -9.64 0.56 11.25
N ASP A 48 -8.71 -0.31 11.63
CA ASP A 48 -8.99 -1.58 12.29
C ASP A 48 -8.74 -1.61 13.80
N SER A 49 -8.05 -0.61 14.37
CA SER A 49 -7.84 -0.43 15.83
C SER A 49 -7.17 -1.61 16.58
N ILE A 50 -6.88 -2.74 15.92
CA ILE A 50 -6.26 -3.94 16.47
C ILE A 50 -5.24 -4.45 15.45
N VAL A 51 -3.94 -4.17 15.72
CA VAL A 51 -2.77 -5.06 15.60
C VAL A 51 -1.47 -4.20 15.56
N THR A 52 -1.04 -3.69 16.73
CA THR A 52 0.09 -2.75 16.80
C THR A 52 1.48 -3.38 16.61
N SER A 53 1.65 -4.69 16.87
CA SER A 53 2.97 -5.33 16.83
C SER A 53 3.39 -5.83 15.44
N HIS A 54 2.43 -6.29 14.61
CA HIS A 54 2.74 -6.81 13.28
C HIS A 54 2.87 -5.70 12.21
N GLU A 55 2.27 -4.54 12.41
CA GLU A 55 2.30 -3.43 11.45
C GLU A 55 3.71 -2.85 11.28
N ALA A 56 4.39 -2.56 12.40
CA ALA A 56 5.74 -2.02 12.37
C ALA A 56 6.72 -3.02 11.74
N GLU A 57 6.53 -4.32 11.99
CA GLU A 57 7.31 -5.38 11.37
C GLU A 57 7.03 -5.47 9.86
N LEU A 58 5.76 -5.45 9.44
CA LEU A 58 5.36 -5.43 8.02
C LEU A 58 5.98 -4.24 7.28
N VAL A 59 5.90 -3.05 7.87
CA VAL A 59 6.46 -1.81 7.30
C VAL A 59 7.98 -1.93 7.17
N ASN A 60 8.68 -2.41 8.20
CA ASN A 60 10.13 -2.61 8.14
C ASN A 60 10.53 -3.63 7.08
N GLN A 61 9.86 -4.79 7.04
CA GLN A 61 10.11 -5.83 6.05
C GLN A 61 9.85 -5.33 4.63
N LEU A 62 8.78 -4.57 4.39
CA LEU A 62 8.49 -4.00 3.08
C LEU A 62 9.57 -2.99 2.66
N MET A 63 10.08 -2.16 3.58
CA MET A 63 11.20 -1.25 3.29
C MET A 63 12.50 -2.00 2.96
N ASP A 64 12.74 -3.13 3.63
CA ASP A 64 13.89 -4.00 3.37
C ASP A 64 13.78 -4.67 1.98
N GLU A 65 12.60 -5.21 1.66
CA GLU A 65 12.31 -5.87 0.37
C GLU A 65 12.34 -4.89 -0.81
N LEU A 66 11.87 -3.65 -0.62
CA LEU A 66 11.99 -2.56 -1.61
C LEU A 66 13.42 -1.98 -1.69
N GLN A 67 14.35 -2.48 -0.88
CA GLN A 67 15.74 -2.03 -0.82
C GLN A 67 15.88 -0.52 -0.63
N LEU A 68 14.98 0.09 0.16
CA LEU A 68 14.93 1.55 0.26
C LEU A 68 16.20 2.11 0.93
N PRO A 69 16.82 3.16 0.35
CA PRO A 69 17.90 3.88 1.00
C PRO A 69 17.39 4.61 2.25
N ILE A 70 18.30 5.09 3.10
CA ILE A 70 17.98 5.76 4.37
C ILE A 70 16.94 6.89 4.16
N ALA A 71 17.08 7.68 3.09
CA ALA A 71 16.14 8.75 2.77
C ALA A 71 14.72 8.21 2.51
N GLY A 72 14.59 7.09 1.81
CA GLY A 72 13.29 6.45 1.53
C GLY A 72 12.65 5.84 2.75
N ARG A 73 13.46 5.18 3.58
CA ARG A 73 12.98 4.67 4.87
C ARG A 73 12.39 5.77 5.73
N ARG A 74 12.99 6.97 5.72
CA ARG A 74 12.46 8.13 6.44
C ARG A 74 11.12 8.58 5.88
N VAL A 75 11.02 8.75 4.56
CA VAL A 75 9.75 9.13 3.88
C VAL A 75 8.65 8.10 4.18
N ALA A 76 8.96 6.82 4.03
CA ALA A 76 8.03 5.71 4.29
C ALA A 76 7.51 5.73 5.74
N LYS A 77 8.40 5.88 6.74
CA LYS A 77 8.00 5.96 8.14
C LYS A 77 7.15 7.20 8.43
N GLU A 78 7.57 8.37 7.96
CA GLU A 78 6.82 9.63 8.12
C GLU A 78 5.42 9.53 7.48
N ALA A 79 5.30 8.94 6.30
CA ALA A 79 4.03 8.73 5.62
C ALA A 79 3.13 7.75 6.39
N PHE A 80 3.68 6.60 6.82
CA PHE A 80 2.97 5.62 7.63
C PHE A 80 2.41 6.24 8.92
N ASP A 81 3.24 6.99 9.65
CA ASP A 81 2.81 7.65 10.88
C ASP A 81 1.72 8.70 10.62
N ARG A 82 1.81 9.50 9.56
CA ARG A 82 0.76 10.46 9.18
C ARG A 82 -0.56 9.75 8.85
N GLY A 83 -0.51 8.67 8.09
CA GLY A 83 -1.69 7.84 7.79
C GLY A 83 -2.34 7.29 9.06
N ARG A 84 -1.52 6.74 9.96
CA ARG A 84 -1.98 6.19 11.24
C ARG A 84 -2.58 7.24 12.17
N GLN A 85 -2.07 8.47 12.13
CA GLN A 85 -2.57 9.59 12.93
C GLN A 85 -3.78 10.31 12.29
N ASN A 86 -4.29 9.85 11.15
CA ASN A 86 -5.33 10.52 10.37
C ASN A 86 -4.96 11.95 9.95
N GLN A 87 -3.67 12.18 9.71
CA GLN A 87 -3.11 13.46 9.26
C GLN A 87 -2.83 13.46 7.76
N LEU A 88 -3.42 12.51 7.03
CA LEU A 88 -3.16 12.29 5.61
C LEU A 88 -4.50 12.20 4.90
N ASP A 89 -4.78 13.18 4.03
CA ASP A 89 -5.93 13.13 3.14
C ASP A 89 -5.60 12.20 1.97
N MET A 90 -6.10 10.97 2.06
CA MET A 90 -5.81 9.92 1.07
C MET A 90 -6.24 10.32 -0.34
N LYS A 91 -7.35 11.06 -0.49
CA LYS A 91 -7.82 11.49 -1.82
C LYS A 91 -6.85 12.50 -2.41
N PHE A 92 -6.38 13.44 -1.57
CA PHE A 92 -5.40 14.42 -1.99
C PHE A 92 -4.07 13.75 -2.38
N GLU A 93 -3.53 12.84 -1.57
CA GLU A 93 -2.27 12.16 -1.89
C GLU A 93 -2.39 11.31 -3.17
N ILE A 94 -3.51 10.61 -3.37
CA ILE A 94 -3.76 9.88 -4.62
C ILE A 94 -3.85 10.84 -5.81
N SER A 95 -4.48 12.01 -5.67
CA SER A 95 -4.53 12.99 -6.75
C SER A 95 -3.15 13.54 -7.14
N ARG A 96 -2.27 13.75 -6.16
CA ARG A 96 -0.86 14.09 -6.41
C ARG A 96 -0.18 12.96 -7.18
N PHE A 97 -0.36 11.72 -6.72
CA PHE A 97 0.21 10.55 -7.40
C PHE A 97 -0.28 10.43 -8.85
N LEU A 98 -1.57 10.66 -9.09
CA LEU A 98 -2.15 10.64 -10.43
C LEU A 98 -1.68 11.78 -11.34
N ALA A 99 -1.20 12.89 -10.77
CA ALA A 99 -0.57 13.96 -11.54
C ALA A 99 0.82 13.55 -12.06
N ALA A 100 1.53 12.69 -11.34
CA ALA A 100 2.80 12.10 -11.79
C ALA A 100 2.57 10.87 -12.69
N TYR A 101 1.55 10.07 -12.39
CA TYR A 101 1.20 8.84 -13.10
C TYR A 101 -0.28 8.87 -13.50
N PRO A 102 -0.63 9.28 -14.73
CA PRO A 102 -2.02 9.38 -15.16
C PRO A 102 -2.82 8.08 -14.97
N VAL A 103 -4.14 8.21 -14.79
CA VAL A 103 -5.04 7.06 -14.63
C VAL A 103 -4.85 6.07 -15.79
N GLY A 104 -4.70 4.79 -15.45
CA GLY A 104 -4.55 3.70 -16.42
C GLY A 104 -3.10 3.33 -16.76
N THR A 105 -2.09 4.04 -16.24
CA THR A 105 -0.70 3.61 -16.40
C THR A 105 -0.40 2.35 -15.56
N PRO A 106 0.66 1.59 -15.91
CA PRO A 106 1.05 0.41 -15.15
C PRO A 106 1.35 0.70 -13.67
N GLU A 107 1.88 1.88 -13.35
CA GLU A 107 2.23 2.29 -11.98
C GLU A 107 0.99 2.40 -11.08
N VAL A 108 -0.10 2.95 -11.61
CA VAL A 108 -1.40 3.00 -10.91
C VAL A 108 -1.90 1.59 -10.62
N GLY A 109 -1.79 0.69 -11.59
CA GLY A 109 -2.16 -0.72 -11.43
C GLY A 109 -1.30 -1.44 -10.39
N LYS A 110 0.02 -1.27 -10.45
CA LYS A 110 0.99 -1.85 -9.51
C LYS A 110 0.77 -1.36 -8.07
N LEU A 111 0.58 -0.05 -7.89
CA LEU A 111 0.27 0.54 -6.59
C LEU A 111 -1.04 -0.03 -6.03
N TYR A 112 -2.08 -0.07 -6.86
CA TYR A 112 -3.37 -0.60 -6.45
C TYR A 112 -3.29 -2.08 -6.02
N ASP A 113 -2.61 -2.90 -6.83
CA ASP A 113 -2.41 -4.32 -6.53
C ASP A 113 -1.61 -4.55 -5.24
N ALA A 114 -0.57 -3.77 -5.01
CA ALA A 114 0.20 -3.81 -3.77
C ALA A 114 -0.67 -3.49 -2.55
N LEU A 115 -1.49 -2.43 -2.62
CA LEU A 115 -2.38 -2.04 -1.52
C LEU A 115 -3.41 -3.13 -1.19
N LEU A 116 -4.04 -3.73 -2.20
CA LEU A 116 -5.01 -4.82 -1.96
C LEU A 116 -4.36 -6.06 -1.35
N ARG A 117 -3.17 -6.43 -1.84
CA ARG A 117 -2.41 -7.57 -1.32
C ARG A 117 -1.94 -7.35 0.11
N LEU A 118 -1.52 -6.13 0.46
CA LEU A 118 -1.11 -5.77 1.82
C LEU A 118 -2.31 -5.75 2.78
N ALA A 119 -3.44 -5.20 2.36
CA ALA A 119 -4.67 -5.24 3.14
C ALA A 119 -5.17 -6.68 3.36
N ALA A 120 -4.97 -7.58 2.41
CA ALA A 120 -5.33 -8.99 2.52
C ALA A 120 -4.28 -9.86 3.25
N ALA A 121 -3.16 -9.30 3.71
CA ALA A 121 -2.01 -10.07 4.19
C ALA A 121 -2.28 -10.90 5.46
N ASP A 122 -3.27 -10.50 6.27
CA ASP A 122 -3.71 -11.27 7.45
C ASP A 122 -4.77 -12.35 7.10
N GLY A 123 -5.16 -12.43 5.82
CA GLY A 123 -6.14 -13.37 5.30
C GLY A 123 -7.61 -12.95 5.49
N ARG A 124 -7.90 -11.77 6.06
CA ARG A 124 -9.27 -11.27 6.23
C ARG A 124 -9.33 -9.74 6.17
N ILE A 125 -9.95 -9.23 5.12
CA ILE A 125 -10.26 -7.80 5.02
C ILE A 125 -11.55 -7.51 5.79
N ARG A 126 -11.49 -6.61 6.76
CA ARG A 126 -12.61 -6.23 7.62
C ARG A 126 -13.44 -5.12 6.98
N PRO A 127 -14.71 -4.92 7.39
CA PRO A 127 -15.60 -3.96 6.74
C PRO A 127 -15.04 -2.52 6.63
N ARG A 128 -14.36 -2.03 7.68
CA ARG A 128 -13.74 -0.70 7.66
C ARG A 128 -12.57 -0.58 6.69
N GLU A 129 -11.82 -1.67 6.50
CA GLU A 129 -10.77 -1.72 5.50
C GLU A 129 -11.37 -1.76 4.10
N VAL A 130 -12.49 -2.48 3.89
CA VAL A 130 -13.22 -2.45 2.62
C VAL A 130 -13.70 -1.03 2.29
N GLU A 131 -14.31 -0.32 3.24
CA GLU A 131 -14.75 1.07 3.05
C GLU A 131 -13.59 2.00 2.66
N PHE A 132 -12.42 1.83 3.30
CA PHE A 132 -11.22 2.58 2.93
C PHE A 132 -10.71 2.20 1.53
N LEU A 133 -10.64 0.91 1.21
CA LEU A 133 -10.22 0.42 -0.09
C LEU A 133 -11.17 0.85 -1.20
N GLU A 134 -12.47 0.96 -0.96
CA GLU A 134 -13.45 1.53 -1.89
C GLU A 134 -13.12 2.99 -2.22
N GLN A 135 -12.80 3.80 -1.20
CA GLN A 135 -12.40 5.19 -1.40
C GLN A 135 -11.10 5.31 -2.20
N VAL A 136 -10.09 4.48 -1.88
CA VAL A 136 -8.82 4.43 -2.63
C VAL A 136 -9.05 3.98 -4.07
N THR A 137 -9.85 2.94 -4.28
CA THR A 137 -10.19 2.39 -5.60
C THR A 137 -10.78 3.46 -6.52
N VAL A 138 -11.80 4.18 -6.03
CA VAL A 138 -12.45 5.24 -6.80
C VAL A 138 -11.48 6.40 -7.05
N SER A 139 -10.65 6.74 -6.06
CA SER A 139 -9.68 7.84 -6.20
C SER A 139 -8.59 7.53 -7.23
N LEU A 140 -8.20 6.26 -7.38
CA LEU A 140 -7.25 5.80 -8.40
C LEU A 140 -7.86 5.68 -9.80
N GLY A 141 -9.16 5.92 -9.95
CA GLY A 141 -9.88 5.85 -11.23
C GLY A 141 -10.46 4.48 -11.57
N PHE A 142 -10.55 3.56 -10.61
CA PHE A 142 -11.18 2.25 -10.77
C PHE A 142 -12.63 2.25 -10.24
N THR A 143 -13.41 1.23 -10.63
CA THR A 143 -14.80 1.07 -10.18
C THR A 143 -14.89 0.21 -8.91
N ALA A 144 -15.96 0.37 -8.14
CA ALA A 144 -16.24 -0.51 -7.00
C ALA A 144 -16.37 -1.99 -7.40
N ASP A 145 -16.87 -2.28 -8.61
CA ASP A 145 -16.91 -3.65 -9.12
C ASP A 145 -15.52 -4.24 -9.39
N THR A 146 -14.55 -3.39 -9.77
CA THR A 146 -13.14 -3.79 -9.92
C THR A 146 -12.58 -4.24 -8.57
N LEU A 147 -12.86 -3.50 -7.49
CA LEU A 147 -12.46 -3.89 -6.14
C LEU A 147 -13.05 -5.26 -5.77
N LYS A 148 -14.37 -5.44 -5.92
CA LYS A 148 -15.04 -6.72 -5.61
C LYS A 148 -14.42 -7.90 -6.37
N ALA A 149 -14.16 -7.72 -7.67
CA ALA A 149 -13.54 -8.74 -8.50
C ALA A 149 -12.13 -9.11 -8.00
N ARG A 150 -11.30 -8.12 -7.64
CA ARG A 150 -9.94 -8.36 -7.13
C ARG A 150 -9.95 -8.96 -5.72
N LEU A 151 -10.81 -8.50 -4.82
CA LEU A 151 -10.94 -9.06 -3.48
C LEU A 151 -11.32 -10.55 -3.52
N LYS A 152 -12.18 -10.96 -4.46
CA LYS A 152 -12.55 -12.38 -4.65
C LYS A 152 -11.34 -13.26 -5.02
N ILE A 153 -10.35 -12.71 -5.71
CA ILE A 153 -9.13 -13.42 -6.12
C ILE A 153 -8.12 -13.48 -4.97
N ILE A 154 -7.94 -12.37 -4.26
CA ILE A 154 -6.84 -12.19 -3.29
C ILE A 154 -7.24 -12.68 -1.89
N ALA A 155 -8.51 -12.57 -1.53
CA ALA A 155 -9.08 -13.04 -0.27
C ALA A 155 -10.30 -13.95 -0.55
N PRO A 156 -10.10 -15.16 -1.10
CA PRO A 156 -11.21 -16.06 -1.37
C PRO A 156 -11.91 -16.39 -0.05
N SER A 157 -13.18 -15.96 0.07
CA SER A 157 -14.03 -16.32 1.19
C SER A 157 -14.06 -17.84 1.28
N THR A 158 -13.43 -18.38 2.33
CA THR A 158 -13.52 -19.81 2.68
C THR A 158 -14.86 -20.08 3.32
#